data_AF-A0A9P1C489-F1
#
_entry.id   AF-A0A9P1C489-F1
#
_cell.length_a   1.000
_cell.length_b   1.000
_cell.length_c   1.000
_cell.angle_alpha   90.00
_cell.angle_beta   90.00
_cell.angle_gamma   90.00
#
_symmetry.space_group_name_H-M   'P 1'
#
loop_
_entity.id
_entity.type
_entity.pdbx_description
1 polymer ?
#
loop_
_entity_poly.entity_id
_entity_poly.type
_entity_poly.pdbx_seq_one_letter_code
_entity_poly.pdbx_strand_id
1 'polypeptide(L)'
;VRTHAFQSVKWLLGLAVVGWGVTRLYQRRTQRPLRKSYIPEDYRAAGVIFYTLDRAKQLCKLLLAVEERRVSFRELGVGSGSGQKRVLLFPQGKREPEDEGDYLATARREFIEETGDPSNLARHLKGELGRTWYVAAKMAVVFCEVPSEEATMDAFKVSAPAKPAPKARRQQARKQEKEAHQKKALPLQPVWVDVSDLRSAMKPSDTGEVKTEIGPFYLFPVSRKFFQIAEVSRWLGVPPVRR
;
A
#
# COMPACT_ATOMS: atom_id res chain seq x y z
N VAL A 1 35.88 -42.74 9.92
CA VAL A 1 35.70 -41.42 9.26
C VAL A 1 34.25 -41.12 8.84
N ARG A 2 33.45 -42.08 8.36
CA ARG A 2 32.05 -41.82 7.92
C ARG A 2 31.02 -41.49 9.03
N THR A 3 31.29 -41.80 10.29
CA THR A 3 30.34 -41.64 11.41
C THR A 3 30.24 -40.20 11.93
N HIS A 4 31.28 -39.37 11.82
CA HIS A 4 31.27 -37.97 12.28
C HIS A 4 30.48 -37.02 11.36
N ALA A 5 30.40 -37.32 10.06
CA ALA A 5 29.66 -36.51 9.11
C ALA A 5 28.13 -36.52 9.41
N PHE A 6 27.59 -37.67 9.83
CA PHE A 6 26.15 -37.82 10.10
C PHE A 6 25.69 -37.08 11.35
N GLN A 7 26.52 -36.97 12.39
CA GLN A 7 26.14 -36.22 13.60
C GLN A 7 26.07 -34.72 13.33
N SER A 8 27.00 -34.18 12.53
CA SER A 8 27.05 -32.74 12.22
C SER A 8 25.81 -32.27 11.45
N VAL A 9 25.30 -33.08 10.51
CA VAL A 9 24.09 -32.75 9.73
C VAL A 9 22.83 -32.72 10.61
N LYS A 10 22.71 -33.63 11.58
CA LYS A 10 21.56 -33.64 12.52
C LYS A 10 21.54 -32.39 13.41
N TRP A 11 22.69 -31.92 13.87
CA TRP A 11 22.80 -30.70 14.65
C TRP A 11 22.42 -29.45 13.83
N LEU A 12 22.90 -29.35 12.60
CA LEU A 12 22.54 -28.24 11.70
C LEU A 12 21.04 -28.20 11.41
N LEU A 13 20.42 -29.36 11.15
CA LEU A 13 18.97 -29.46 10.97
C LEU A 13 18.20 -29.08 12.25
N GLY A 14 18.65 -29.55 13.42
CA GLY A 14 18.06 -29.19 14.70
C GLY A 14 18.09 -27.67 14.95
N LEU A 15 19.24 -27.03 14.71
CA LEU A 15 19.39 -25.58 14.84
C LEU A 15 18.53 -24.82 13.82
N ALA A 16 18.44 -25.30 12.58
CA ALA A 16 17.59 -24.69 11.55
C ALA A 16 16.10 -24.76 11.94
N VAL A 17 15.64 -25.90 12.46
CA VAL A 17 14.24 -26.07 12.90
C VAL A 17 13.93 -25.19 14.12
N VAL A 18 14.82 -25.13 15.10
CA VAL A 18 14.67 -24.24 16.27
C VAL A 18 14.69 -22.77 15.85
N GLY A 19 15.64 -22.38 14.99
CA GLY A 19 15.73 -21.01 14.45
C GLY A 19 14.47 -20.62 13.66
N TRP A 20 13.94 -21.51 12.83
CA TRP A 20 12.69 -21.31 12.12
C TRP A 20 11.48 -21.21 13.07
N GLY A 21 11.41 -22.07 14.10
CA GLY A 21 10.37 -22.02 15.12
C GLY A 21 10.37 -20.71 15.91
N VAL A 22 11.55 -20.24 16.33
CA VAL A 22 11.71 -18.98 17.07
C VAL A 22 11.37 -17.78 16.20
N THR A 23 11.85 -17.72 14.96
CA THR A 23 11.52 -16.61 14.05
C THR A 23 10.02 -16.56 13.75
N ARG A 24 9.37 -17.71 13.54
CA ARG A 24 7.92 -17.79 13.32
C ARG A 24 7.10 -17.39 14.55
N LEU A 25 7.51 -17.80 15.75
CA LEU A 25 6.86 -17.38 17.01
C LEU A 25 7.03 -15.89 17.27
N TYR A 26 8.23 -15.35 17.00
CA TYR A 26 8.49 -13.93 17.10
C TYR A 26 7.58 -13.14 16.15
N GLN A 27 7.48 -13.57 14.89
CA GLN A 27 6.63 -12.94 13.89
C GLN A 27 5.15 -12.93 14.31
N ARG A 28 4.62 -14.07 14.79
CA ARG A 28 3.26 -14.16 15.35
C ARG A 28 3.01 -13.22 16.52
N ARG A 29 3.99 -13.06 17.41
CA ARG A 29 3.86 -12.14 18.56
C ARG A 29 3.88 -10.68 18.13
N THR A 30 4.58 -10.36 17.04
CA THR A 30 4.69 -8.98 16.55
C THR A 30 3.44 -8.51 15.78
N GLN A 31 2.82 -9.39 14.99
CA GLN A 31 1.59 -9.07 14.27
C GLN A 31 0.38 -9.16 15.20
N ARG A 32 0.08 -8.05 15.88
CA ARG A 32 -1.19 -7.91 16.61
C ARG A 32 -2.27 -7.35 15.68
N PRO A 33 -3.55 -7.71 15.91
CA PRO A 33 -4.66 -7.03 15.26
C PRO A 33 -4.51 -5.51 15.45
N LEU A 34 -4.81 -4.75 14.41
CA LEU A 34 -4.86 -3.30 14.51
C LEU A 34 -5.90 -2.91 15.56
N ARG A 35 -5.49 -2.06 16.50
CA ARG A 35 -6.44 -1.49 17.45
C ARG A 35 -7.31 -0.50 16.69
N LYS A 36 -8.61 -0.52 16.98
CA LYS A 36 -9.55 0.49 16.45
C LYS A 36 -9.22 1.81 17.14
N SER A 37 -8.60 2.73 16.43
CA SER A 37 -8.37 4.08 16.94
C SER A 37 -9.66 4.92 16.84
N TYR A 38 -9.79 5.89 17.74
CA TYR A 38 -10.83 6.92 17.64
C TYR A 38 -10.52 7.81 16.43
N ILE A 39 -11.53 8.03 15.59
CA ILE A 39 -11.45 8.95 14.44
C ILE A 39 -12.23 10.21 14.82
N PRO A 40 -11.59 11.38 14.85
CA PRO A 40 -12.28 12.64 15.10
C PRO A 40 -13.36 12.93 14.06
N GLU A 41 -14.46 13.54 14.50
CA GLU A 41 -15.55 13.99 13.62
C GLU A 41 -15.09 15.08 12.62
N ASP A 42 -14.00 15.78 12.91
CA ASP A 42 -13.39 16.81 12.04
C ASP A 42 -12.38 16.25 11.02
N TYR A 43 -12.41 14.94 10.73
CA TYR A 43 -11.53 14.36 9.71
C TYR A 43 -11.71 15.05 8.35
N ARG A 44 -10.60 15.17 7.62
CA ARG A 44 -10.54 15.89 6.33
C ARG A 44 -10.40 14.96 5.14
N ALA A 45 -9.90 13.76 5.36
CA ALA A 45 -9.66 12.77 4.34
C ALA A 45 -9.89 11.36 4.88
N ALA A 46 -10.17 10.42 3.99
CA ALA A 46 -10.16 9.01 4.33
C ALA A 46 -9.48 8.20 3.23
N GLY A 47 -8.90 7.06 3.61
CA GLY A 47 -8.31 6.11 2.67
C GLY A 47 -8.53 4.68 3.11
N VAL A 48 -8.28 3.75 2.20
CA VAL A 48 -8.49 2.32 2.42
C VAL A 48 -7.26 1.50 2.09
N ILE A 49 -6.97 0.50 2.92
CA ILE A 49 -5.97 -0.52 2.66
C ILE A 49 -6.67 -1.88 2.72
N PHE A 50 -6.83 -2.50 1.56
CA PHE A 50 -7.21 -3.90 1.47
C PHE A 50 -5.99 -4.79 1.75
N TYR A 51 -6.20 -5.88 2.48
CA TYR A 51 -5.13 -6.81 2.79
C TYR A 51 -5.63 -8.25 2.84
N THR A 52 -4.69 -9.19 2.68
CA THR A 52 -4.96 -10.63 2.82
C THR A 52 -4.13 -11.24 3.93
N LEU A 53 -4.67 -12.32 4.51
CA LEU A 53 -3.98 -13.16 5.47
C LEU A 53 -3.74 -14.56 4.88
N ASP A 54 -2.58 -15.15 5.15
CA ASP A 54 -2.35 -16.58 4.84
C ASP A 54 -3.16 -17.51 5.76
N ARG A 55 -3.02 -18.82 5.52
CA ARG A 55 -3.55 -19.89 6.36
C ARG A 55 -3.07 -19.82 7.83
N ALA A 56 -1.92 -19.20 8.09
CA ALA A 56 -1.39 -18.99 9.43
C ALA A 56 -1.83 -17.65 10.05
N LYS A 57 -2.81 -16.96 9.43
CA LYS A 57 -3.32 -15.65 9.83
C LYS A 57 -2.23 -14.58 9.89
N GLN A 58 -1.22 -14.68 9.02
CA GLN A 58 -0.17 -13.68 8.85
C GLN A 58 -0.48 -12.77 7.67
N LEU A 59 -0.15 -11.49 7.81
CA LEU A 59 -0.31 -10.50 6.76
C LEU A 59 0.57 -10.83 5.54
N CYS A 60 -0.05 -11.00 4.36
CA CYS A 60 0.60 -11.49 3.14
C CYS A 60 0.72 -10.44 2.04
N LYS A 61 -0.41 -9.88 1.60
CA LYS A 61 -0.45 -8.85 0.55
C LYS A 61 -1.26 -7.64 0.99
N LEU A 62 -0.90 -6.47 0.47
CA LEU A 62 -1.67 -5.22 0.57
C LEU A 62 -2.04 -4.75 -0.83
N LEU A 63 -3.23 -4.18 -1.00
CA LEU A 63 -3.57 -3.48 -2.24
C LEU A 63 -3.09 -2.03 -2.14
N LEU A 64 -2.21 -1.64 -3.04
CA LEU A 64 -1.82 -0.26 -3.30
C LEU A 64 -2.22 0.09 -4.73
N ALA A 65 -1.98 1.33 -5.15
CA ALA A 65 -2.25 1.80 -6.49
C ALA A 65 -1.05 2.60 -7.02
N VAL A 66 -0.79 2.48 -8.31
CA VAL A 66 0.28 3.19 -9.01
C VAL A 66 -0.26 4.50 -9.56
N GLU A 67 0.40 5.61 -9.21
CA GLU A 67 0.14 6.97 -9.72
C GLU A 67 1.42 7.55 -10.31
N GLU A 68 1.33 8.33 -11.40
CA GLU A 68 2.43 9.19 -11.83
C GLU A 68 2.29 10.56 -11.18
N ARG A 69 3.30 10.96 -10.41
CA ARG A 69 3.24 12.19 -9.61
C ARG A 69 4.57 12.93 -9.60
N ARG A 70 4.50 14.26 -9.57
CA ARG A 70 5.66 15.10 -9.32
C ARG A 70 6.02 15.00 -7.84
N VAL A 71 7.20 14.46 -7.54
CA VAL A 71 7.67 14.21 -6.17
C VAL A 71 9.05 14.78 -5.94
N SER A 72 9.37 15.07 -4.69
CA SER A 72 10.72 15.47 -4.28
C SER A 72 11.63 14.25 -4.22
N PHE A 73 12.77 14.30 -4.90
CA PHE A 73 13.76 13.21 -4.86
C PHE A 73 14.36 13.05 -3.45
N ARG A 74 14.37 14.12 -2.65
CA ARG A 74 14.81 14.07 -1.25
C ARG A 74 13.86 13.23 -0.39
N GLU A 75 12.55 13.37 -0.59
CA GLU A 75 11.55 12.60 0.16
C GLU A 75 11.54 11.12 -0.25
N LEU A 76 11.95 10.83 -1.48
CA LEU A 76 12.18 9.46 -1.95
C LEU A 76 13.52 8.88 -1.48
N GLY A 77 14.48 9.70 -1.06
CA GLY A 77 15.83 9.26 -0.69
C GLY A 77 16.77 9.04 -1.87
N VAL A 78 16.48 9.62 -3.05
CA VAL A 78 17.24 9.41 -4.31
C VAL A 78 17.97 10.65 -4.81
N GLY A 79 18.18 11.65 -3.94
CA GLY A 79 18.96 12.85 -4.26
C GLY A 79 18.21 14.16 -3.98
N SER A 80 18.48 15.20 -4.78
CA SER A 80 17.89 16.54 -4.65
C SER A 80 17.02 16.89 -5.87
N GLY A 81 16.13 17.88 -5.71
CA GLY A 81 15.22 18.33 -6.78
C GLY A 81 13.84 17.65 -6.78
N SER A 82 13.13 17.78 -7.89
CA SER A 82 11.78 17.22 -8.10
C SER A 82 11.61 16.71 -9.52
N GLY A 83 10.83 15.65 -9.72
CA GLY A 83 10.51 15.14 -11.05
C GLY A 83 9.27 14.25 -11.05
N GLN A 84 8.79 13.90 -12.24
CA GLN A 84 7.72 12.92 -12.40
C GLN A 84 8.24 11.52 -12.09
N LYS A 85 7.54 10.80 -11.21
CA LYS A 85 7.85 9.42 -10.83
C LYS A 85 6.55 8.63 -10.70
N ARG A 86 6.62 7.34 -11.02
CA ARG A 86 5.57 6.38 -10.67
C ARG A 86 5.76 5.96 -9.22
N VAL A 87 4.72 6.13 -8.41
CA VAL A 87 4.73 5.88 -6.97
C VAL A 87 3.57 4.99 -6.56
N LEU A 88 3.75 4.25 -5.47
CA LEU A 88 2.71 3.46 -4.80
C LEU A 88 2.10 4.29 -3.68
N LEU A 89 0.78 4.31 -3.65
CA LEU A 89 -0.02 4.86 -2.56
C LEU A 89 -1.27 4.00 -2.37
N PHE A 90 -1.94 4.15 -1.23
CA PHE A 90 -3.26 3.56 -1.06
C PHE A 90 -4.33 4.59 -1.48
N PRO A 91 -5.43 4.16 -2.11
CA PRO A 91 -6.52 5.06 -2.51
C PRO A 91 -7.05 5.87 -1.34
N GLN A 92 -7.19 7.17 -1.55
CA GLN A 92 -7.52 8.13 -0.50
C GLN A 92 -8.01 9.44 -1.11
N GLY A 93 -8.90 10.12 -0.41
CA GLY A 93 -9.32 11.44 -0.84
C GLY A 93 -10.04 12.22 0.23
N LYS A 94 -10.60 13.36 -0.19
CA LYS A 94 -11.15 14.35 0.75
C LYS A 94 -12.55 13.93 1.17
N ARG A 95 -12.90 14.28 2.40
CA ARG A 95 -14.29 14.25 2.84
C ARG A 95 -15.12 15.22 2.02
N GLU A 96 -16.25 14.74 1.52
CA GLU A 96 -17.25 15.54 0.82
C GLU A 96 -18.56 15.58 1.64
N PRO A 97 -19.42 16.59 1.42
CA PRO A 97 -20.71 16.69 2.11
C PRO A 97 -21.59 15.44 1.98
N GLU A 98 -21.54 14.77 0.83
CA GLU A 98 -22.30 13.57 0.47
C GLU A 98 -21.88 12.34 1.28
N ASP A 99 -20.71 12.37 1.92
CA ASP A 99 -20.23 11.29 2.77
C ASP A 99 -20.93 11.29 4.16
N GLU A 100 -21.79 12.27 4.44
CA GLU A 100 -22.53 12.43 5.71
C GLU A 100 -21.64 12.44 6.97
N GLY A 101 -20.35 12.72 6.80
CA GLY A 101 -19.38 12.61 7.90
C GLY A 101 -19.00 11.20 8.29
N ASP A 102 -19.30 10.20 7.47
CA ASP A 102 -18.81 8.83 7.64
C ASP A 102 -17.50 8.64 6.87
N TYR A 103 -16.40 8.43 7.59
CA TYR A 103 -15.09 8.19 6.97
C TYR A 103 -15.06 6.90 6.14
N LEU A 104 -15.94 5.94 6.43
CA LEU A 104 -16.06 4.71 5.65
C LEU A 104 -16.72 5.01 4.29
N ALA A 105 -17.74 5.87 4.26
CA ALA A 105 -18.35 6.36 3.03
C ALA A 105 -17.32 7.10 2.16
N THR A 106 -16.54 8.03 2.74
CA THR A 106 -15.44 8.71 2.03
C THR A 106 -14.43 7.71 1.46
N ALA A 107 -13.91 6.78 2.26
CA ALA A 107 -12.90 5.82 1.80
C ALA A 107 -13.43 4.92 0.68
N ARG A 108 -14.71 4.53 0.76
CA ARG A 108 -15.38 3.71 -0.26
C ARG A 108 -15.58 4.47 -1.57
N ARG A 109 -16.09 5.71 -1.51
CA ARG A 109 -16.28 6.58 -2.69
C ARG A 109 -14.96 6.81 -3.41
N GLU A 110 -13.94 7.24 -2.67
CA GLU A 110 -12.61 7.53 -3.23
C GLU A 110 -11.99 6.27 -3.86
N PHE A 111 -12.10 5.11 -3.23
CA PHE A 111 -11.61 3.86 -3.83
C PHE A 111 -12.29 3.54 -5.17
N ILE A 112 -13.63 3.66 -5.24
CA ILE A 112 -14.39 3.39 -6.47
C ILE A 112 -14.04 4.42 -7.55
N GLU A 113 -13.98 5.70 -7.21
CA GLU A 113 -13.68 6.77 -8.16
C GLU A 113 -12.24 6.72 -8.68
N GLU A 114 -11.27 6.44 -7.80
CA GLU A 114 -9.87 6.44 -8.16
C GLU A 114 -9.45 5.16 -8.89
N THR A 115 -10.01 3.99 -8.54
CA THR A 115 -9.55 2.71 -9.11
C THR A 115 -10.52 2.10 -10.12
N GLY A 116 -11.77 2.57 -10.15
CA GLY A 116 -12.87 1.93 -10.88
C GLY A 116 -13.37 0.62 -10.26
N ASP A 117 -12.84 0.23 -9.10
CA ASP A 117 -13.14 -1.01 -8.37
C ASP A 117 -13.29 -2.27 -9.27
N PRO A 118 -12.27 -2.63 -10.06
CA PRO A 118 -12.42 -3.63 -11.11
C PRO A 118 -12.60 -5.06 -10.55
N SER A 119 -12.34 -5.28 -9.26
CA SER A 119 -12.55 -6.57 -8.58
C SER A 119 -13.73 -6.55 -7.60
N ASN A 120 -14.52 -5.47 -7.58
CA ASN A 120 -15.65 -5.30 -6.66
C ASN A 120 -15.25 -5.47 -5.17
N LEU A 121 -14.06 -4.98 -4.79
CA LEU A 121 -13.56 -5.03 -3.41
C LEU A 121 -14.33 -4.07 -2.50
N ALA A 122 -14.94 -3.00 -3.04
CA ALA A 122 -15.68 -2.03 -2.25
C ALA A 122 -16.87 -2.67 -1.51
N ARG A 123 -17.36 -3.84 -1.95
CA ARG A 123 -18.41 -4.60 -1.26
C ARG A 123 -18.02 -5.06 0.17
N HIS A 124 -16.72 -5.12 0.46
CA HIS A 124 -16.18 -5.48 1.78
C HIS A 124 -16.03 -4.28 2.71
N LEU A 125 -16.19 -3.05 2.21
CA LEU A 125 -16.14 -1.82 3.00
C LEU A 125 -17.46 -1.55 3.72
N LYS A 126 -17.79 -2.45 4.66
CA LYS A 126 -19.01 -2.40 5.47
C LYS A 126 -18.76 -2.95 6.87
N GLY A 127 -19.59 -2.53 7.83
CA GLY A 127 -19.55 -3.03 9.20
C GLY A 127 -18.34 -2.53 9.98
N GLU A 128 -17.93 -3.31 10.99
CA GLU A 128 -16.84 -2.91 11.88
C GLU A 128 -15.46 -3.30 11.36
N LEU A 129 -14.79 -2.36 10.71
CA LEU A 129 -13.44 -2.54 10.18
C LEU A 129 -12.36 -2.02 11.13
N GLY A 130 -11.12 -2.51 10.92
CA GLY A 130 -9.94 -1.93 11.55
C GLY A 130 -9.72 -0.50 11.05
N ARG A 131 -9.26 0.40 11.92
CA ARG A 131 -9.06 1.81 11.55
C ARG A 131 -7.98 2.49 12.37
N THR A 132 -7.26 3.40 11.74
CA THR A 132 -6.21 4.21 12.35
C THR A 132 -6.38 5.68 11.99
N TRP A 133 -6.06 6.56 12.95
CA TRP A 133 -6.04 8.00 12.75
C TRP A 133 -4.65 8.49 12.36
N TYR A 134 -4.50 9.01 11.14
CA TYR A 134 -3.26 9.64 10.69
C TYR A 134 -3.30 11.15 10.89
N VAL A 135 -2.83 11.57 12.06
CA VAL A 135 -2.85 12.97 12.53
C VAL A 135 -2.26 13.94 11.51
N ALA A 136 -1.10 13.63 10.92
CA ALA A 136 -0.39 14.56 10.03
C ALA A 136 -1.18 14.92 8.76
N ALA A 137 -2.09 14.05 8.33
CA ALA A 137 -2.95 14.27 7.17
C ALA A 137 -4.40 14.56 7.55
N LYS A 138 -4.74 14.62 8.86
CA LYS A 138 -6.11 14.60 9.36
C LYS A 138 -6.97 13.54 8.65
N MET A 139 -6.41 12.32 8.53
CA MET A 139 -6.97 11.27 7.70
C MET A 139 -7.33 10.02 8.49
N ALA A 140 -8.52 9.48 8.26
CA ALA A 140 -8.90 8.15 8.70
C ALA A 140 -8.40 7.10 7.68
N VAL A 141 -7.74 6.05 8.14
CA VAL A 141 -7.34 4.93 7.26
C VAL A 141 -8.04 3.67 7.72
N VAL A 142 -8.83 3.08 6.81
CA VAL A 142 -9.61 1.87 7.02
C VAL A 142 -8.83 0.65 6.54
N PHE A 143 -8.81 -0.41 7.32
CA PHE A 143 -8.18 -1.68 6.98
C PHE A 143 -9.26 -2.73 6.74
N CYS A 144 -9.27 -3.28 5.54
CA CYS A 144 -10.26 -4.24 5.09
C CYS A 144 -9.59 -5.58 4.74
N GLU A 145 -9.83 -6.60 5.56
CA GLU A 145 -9.42 -7.97 5.24
C GLU A 145 -10.29 -8.48 4.10
N VAL A 146 -9.66 -9.04 3.07
CA VAL A 146 -10.34 -9.74 1.98
C VAL A 146 -9.82 -11.17 1.85
N PRO A 147 -10.62 -12.09 1.29
CA PRO A 147 -10.16 -13.45 1.00
C PRO A 147 -8.91 -13.45 0.12
N SER A 148 -7.98 -14.38 0.37
CA SER A 148 -6.71 -14.45 -0.38
C SER A 148 -6.93 -14.69 -1.87
N GLU A 149 -8.04 -15.32 -2.23
CA GLU A 149 -8.44 -15.61 -3.61
C GLU A 149 -8.64 -14.31 -4.41
N GLU A 150 -9.15 -13.25 -3.77
CA GLU A 150 -9.32 -11.93 -4.40
C GLU A 150 -7.98 -11.24 -4.73
N ALA A 151 -6.89 -11.66 -4.08
CA ALA A 151 -5.54 -11.18 -4.38
C ALA A 151 -4.78 -12.01 -5.42
N THR A 152 -5.36 -13.12 -5.89
CA THR A 152 -4.78 -13.98 -6.94
C THR A 152 -5.43 -13.77 -8.29
N MET A 153 -6.62 -13.17 -8.32
CA MET A 153 -7.28 -12.91 -9.58
C MET A 153 -6.43 -11.95 -10.40
N ASP A 154 -6.19 -12.32 -11.67
CA ASP A 154 -5.65 -11.50 -12.77
C ASP A 154 -6.51 -10.24 -13.06
N ALA A 155 -7.30 -9.78 -12.08
CA ALA A 155 -8.36 -8.81 -12.19
C ALA A 155 -7.88 -7.42 -12.61
N PHE A 156 -6.57 -7.20 -12.65
CA PHE A 156 -5.96 -5.93 -13.04
C PHE A 156 -5.11 -6.04 -14.32
N LYS A 157 -5.33 -7.07 -15.16
CA LYS A 157 -4.88 -7.06 -16.57
C LYS A 157 -5.65 -6.00 -17.36
N VAL A 158 -5.48 -4.74 -16.97
CA VAL A 158 -5.91 -3.58 -17.75
C VAL A 158 -5.01 -3.57 -18.98
N SER A 159 -5.60 -3.75 -20.15
CA SER A 159 -4.93 -3.55 -21.42
C SER A 159 -4.27 -2.17 -21.39
N ALA A 160 -2.96 -2.12 -21.56
CA ALA A 160 -2.21 -0.87 -21.51
C ALA A 160 -2.91 0.17 -22.40
N PRO A 161 -3.16 1.40 -21.91
CA PRO A 161 -3.87 2.41 -22.67
C PRO A 161 -3.14 2.59 -24.01
N ALA A 162 -3.85 2.34 -25.10
CA ALA A 162 -3.30 2.42 -26.45
C ALA A 162 -2.62 3.78 -26.62
N LYS A 163 -1.34 3.77 -26.98
CA LYS A 163 -0.53 4.98 -27.17
C LYS A 163 -1.30 5.91 -28.13
N PRO A 164 -1.72 7.11 -27.70
CA PRO A 164 -2.53 7.96 -28.57
C PRO A 164 -1.72 8.30 -29.82
N ALA A 165 -2.32 8.05 -30.99
CA ALA A 165 -1.70 8.34 -32.28
C ALA A 165 -1.26 9.82 -32.34
N PRO A 166 -0.09 10.12 -32.91
CA PRO A 166 0.42 11.48 -32.97
C PRO A 166 -0.52 12.37 -33.80
N LYS A 167 -1.32 13.21 -33.13
CA LYS A 167 -2.18 14.20 -33.80
C LYS A 167 -1.34 15.40 -34.22
N ALA A 168 -1.46 15.75 -35.51
CA ALA A 168 -0.75 16.86 -36.13
C ALA A 168 -1.02 18.19 -35.41
N ARG A 169 0.07 18.89 -35.12
CA ARG A 169 0.18 20.09 -34.30
C ARG A 169 -0.20 21.33 -35.11
N ARG A 170 -1.42 21.88 -34.92
CA ARG A 170 -1.79 23.23 -35.44
C ARG A 170 -2.55 24.07 -34.40
N GLN A 171 -1.79 24.96 -33.75
CA GLN A 171 -2.15 26.33 -33.35
C GLN A 171 -3.42 26.63 -32.51
N GLN A 172 -3.83 25.76 -31.57
CA GLN A 172 -4.84 26.11 -30.53
C GLN A 172 -4.27 26.14 -29.09
N ALA A 173 -2.98 26.44 -28.95
CA ALA A 173 -2.15 26.11 -27.79
C ALA A 173 -2.28 27.00 -26.53
N ARG A 174 -3.27 27.89 -26.38
CA ARG A 174 -3.35 28.77 -25.18
C ARG A 174 -4.68 28.81 -24.44
N LYS A 175 -5.81 28.42 -25.04
CA LYS A 175 -7.09 28.33 -24.32
C LYS A 175 -7.38 26.93 -23.77
N GLN A 176 -6.83 25.88 -24.38
CA GLN A 176 -7.04 24.49 -23.94
C GLN A 176 -6.19 24.07 -22.71
N GLU A 177 -5.18 24.86 -22.32
CA GLU A 177 -4.28 24.53 -21.21
C GLU A 177 -4.97 24.68 -19.83
N LYS A 178 -5.98 25.55 -19.71
CA LYS A 178 -6.78 25.70 -18.48
C LYS A 178 -7.85 24.62 -18.31
N GLU A 179 -8.43 24.10 -19.40
CA GLU A 179 -9.43 23.03 -19.34
C GLU A 179 -8.78 21.63 -19.25
N ALA A 180 -7.57 21.46 -19.77
CA ALA A 180 -6.83 20.20 -19.66
C ALA A 180 -6.42 19.82 -18.23
N HIS A 181 -6.47 20.75 -17.28
CA HIS A 181 -6.17 20.50 -15.86
C HIS A 181 -7.32 19.85 -15.07
N GLN A 182 -8.49 19.63 -15.69
CA GLN A 182 -9.65 19.00 -15.01
C GLN A 182 -10.02 17.61 -15.53
N LYS A 183 -9.33 17.08 -16.54
CA LYS A 183 -9.50 15.66 -16.86
C LYS A 183 -8.83 14.88 -15.73
N LYS A 184 -9.66 14.34 -14.82
CA LYS A 184 -9.24 13.35 -13.82
C LYS A 184 -8.29 12.38 -14.55
N ALA A 185 -7.06 12.28 -14.04
CA ALA A 185 -6.10 11.34 -14.56
C ALA A 185 -6.76 9.95 -14.63
N LEU A 186 -6.33 9.13 -15.59
CA LEU A 186 -6.78 7.75 -15.71
C LEU A 186 -6.87 7.10 -14.32
N PRO A 187 -7.83 6.18 -14.11
CA PRO A 187 -7.95 5.51 -12.82
C PRO A 187 -6.59 4.98 -12.39
N LEU A 188 -6.27 5.17 -11.11
CA LEU A 188 -5.11 4.60 -10.48
C LEU A 188 -5.05 3.11 -10.81
N GLN A 189 -3.85 2.58 -11.07
CA GLN A 189 -3.69 1.17 -11.37
C GLN A 189 -3.50 0.40 -10.05
N PRO A 190 -4.53 -0.24 -9.50
CA PRO A 190 -4.41 -1.09 -8.31
C PRO A 190 -3.42 -2.25 -8.56
N VAL A 191 -2.63 -2.56 -7.54
CA VAL A 191 -1.61 -3.61 -7.55
C VAL A 191 -1.52 -4.24 -6.16
N TRP A 192 -1.55 -5.57 -6.13
CA TRP A 192 -1.26 -6.32 -4.91
C TRP A 192 0.25 -6.35 -4.67
N VAL A 193 0.64 -5.96 -3.47
CA VAL A 193 2.02 -5.83 -3.03
C VAL A 193 2.31 -6.85 -1.95
N ASP A 194 3.35 -7.65 -2.13
CA ASP A 194 3.83 -8.56 -1.10
C ASP A 194 4.38 -7.79 0.10
N VAL A 195 3.92 -8.16 1.30
CA VAL A 195 4.30 -7.49 2.54
C VAL A 195 5.79 -7.64 2.82
N SER A 196 6.43 -8.72 2.35
CA SER A 196 7.88 -8.89 2.45
C SER A 196 8.67 -7.83 1.67
N ASP A 197 8.21 -7.47 0.48
CA ASP A 197 8.83 -6.42 -0.33
C ASP A 197 8.57 -5.04 0.29
N LEU A 198 7.34 -4.80 0.77
CA LEU A 198 7.02 -3.59 1.52
C LEU A 198 7.88 -3.43 2.77
N ARG A 199 8.04 -4.49 3.57
CA ARG A 199 8.91 -4.48 4.77
C ARG A 199 10.37 -4.18 4.42
N SER A 200 10.85 -4.70 3.30
CA SER A 200 12.22 -4.48 2.84
C SER A 200 12.43 -3.01 2.49
N ALA A 201 11.54 -2.43 1.68
CA ALA A 201 11.55 -1.02 1.29
C ALA A 201 11.44 -0.04 2.47
N MET A 202 10.88 -0.48 3.59
CA MET A 202 10.72 0.33 4.80
C MET A 202 11.98 0.37 5.69
N LYS A 203 13.01 -0.44 5.40
CA LYS A 203 14.27 -0.41 6.13
C LYS A 203 15.02 0.91 5.88
N PRO A 204 15.74 1.47 6.88
CA PRO A 204 16.47 2.73 6.71
C PRO A 204 17.53 2.73 5.61
N SER A 205 18.10 1.57 5.29
CA SER A 205 19.18 1.40 4.31
C SER A 205 18.69 1.17 2.87
N ASP A 206 17.39 1.08 2.64
CA ASP A 206 16.83 0.73 1.34
C ASP A 206 16.44 1.99 0.54
N THR A 207 16.38 1.86 -0.79
CA THR A 207 16.01 2.92 -1.72
C THR A 207 14.56 3.39 -1.55
N GLY A 208 13.75 2.60 -0.83
CA GLY A 208 12.31 2.82 -0.67
C GLY A 208 11.49 2.32 -1.87
N GLU A 209 12.11 1.59 -2.80
CA GLU A 209 11.43 0.92 -3.89
C GLU A 209 10.82 -0.41 -3.44
N VAL A 210 9.55 -0.62 -3.80
CA VAL A 210 8.81 -1.84 -3.56
C VAL A 210 8.69 -2.58 -4.88
N LYS A 211 9.05 -3.86 -4.88
CA LYS A 211 8.90 -4.74 -6.03
C LYS A 211 7.44 -5.19 -6.13
N THR A 212 6.90 -5.15 -7.35
CA THR A 212 5.55 -5.63 -7.65
C THR A 212 5.56 -6.40 -8.97
N GLU A 213 4.47 -7.09 -9.29
CA GLU A 213 4.31 -7.85 -10.53
C GLU A 213 4.40 -6.99 -11.80
N ILE A 214 4.07 -5.68 -11.70
CA ILE A 214 4.07 -4.74 -12.84
C ILE A 214 5.28 -3.79 -12.85
N GLY A 215 6.24 -4.00 -11.94
CA GLY A 215 7.49 -3.25 -11.86
C GLY A 215 7.84 -2.76 -10.45
N PRO A 216 9.05 -2.19 -10.28
CA PRO A 216 9.44 -1.53 -9.04
C PRO A 216 8.87 -0.10 -8.98
N PHE A 217 8.41 0.31 -7.79
CA PHE A 217 7.87 1.64 -7.56
C PHE A 217 8.25 2.18 -6.19
N TYR A 218 8.44 3.48 -6.06
CA TYR A 218 8.66 4.11 -4.76
C TYR A 218 7.37 4.24 -3.99
N LEU A 219 7.41 4.10 -2.65
CA LEU A 219 6.28 4.54 -1.83
C LEU A 219 6.14 6.06 -1.87
N PHE A 220 4.92 6.54 -2.10
CA PHE A 220 4.61 7.96 -1.98
C PHE A 220 4.91 8.44 -0.55
N PRO A 221 5.54 9.62 -0.34
CA PRO A 221 6.01 10.05 0.98
C PRO A 221 4.93 10.05 2.08
N VAL A 222 3.69 10.39 1.74
CA VAL A 222 2.57 10.35 2.71
C VAL A 222 2.28 8.92 3.15
N SER A 223 2.18 7.98 2.21
CA SER A 223 1.96 6.56 2.50
C SER A 223 3.15 5.94 3.25
N ARG A 224 4.39 6.29 2.88
CA ARG A 224 5.60 5.86 3.61
C ARG A 224 5.56 6.32 5.07
N LYS A 225 5.26 7.60 5.32
CA LYS A 225 5.15 8.16 6.68
C LYS A 225 4.00 7.51 7.47
N PHE A 226 2.88 7.19 6.80
CA PHE A 226 1.78 6.45 7.42
C PHE A 226 2.22 5.05 7.89
N PHE A 227 2.91 4.28 7.04
CA PHE A 227 3.41 2.95 7.41
C PHE A 227 4.48 2.97 8.52
N GLN A 228 5.09 4.12 8.79
CA GLN A 228 6.03 4.35 9.90
C GLN A 228 5.34 4.68 11.24
N ILE A 229 4.01 4.86 11.28
CA ILE A 229 3.28 5.04 12.54
C ILE A 229 3.43 3.76 13.37
N ALA A 230 3.77 3.89 14.65
CA ALA A 230 4.15 2.75 15.49
C ALA A 230 3.13 1.59 15.50
N GLU A 231 1.83 1.89 15.48
CA GLU A 231 0.80 0.86 15.42
C GLU A 231 0.75 0.15 14.06
N VAL A 232 0.89 0.90 12.97
CA VAL A 232 0.87 0.38 11.60
C VAL A 232 2.16 -0.40 11.31
N SER A 233 3.32 0.12 11.71
CA SER A 233 4.60 -0.60 11.62
C SER A 233 4.56 -1.91 12.39
N ARG A 234 4.00 -1.91 13.60
CA ARG A 234 3.82 -3.14 14.39
C ARG A 234 2.92 -4.15 13.68
N TRP A 235 1.76 -3.70 13.17
CA TRP A 235 0.86 -4.54 12.38
C TRP A 235 1.55 -5.11 11.13
N LEU A 236 2.33 -4.30 10.42
CA LEU A 236 3.16 -4.74 9.30
C LEU A 236 4.29 -5.68 9.72
N GLY A 237 4.66 -5.78 11.00
CA GLY A 237 5.84 -6.52 11.45
C GLY A 237 7.16 -5.81 11.11
N VAL A 238 7.13 -4.48 10.95
CA VAL A 238 8.31 -3.62 10.78
C VAL A 238 8.74 -3.09 12.15
N PRO A 239 10.02 -3.19 12.53
CA PRO A 239 10.51 -2.59 13.76
C PRO A 239 10.26 -1.08 13.77
N PRO A 240 9.85 -0.47 14.90
CA PRO A 240 9.69 0.97 14.97
C PRO A 240 11.03 1.66 14.73
N VAL A 241 11.04 2.66 13.85
CA VAL A 241 12.22 3.50 13.65
C VAL A 241 12.43 4.30 14.93
N ARG A 242 13.56 4.08 15.61
CA ARG A 242 13.98 4.93 16.72
C ARG A 242 14.28 6.31 16.13
N ARG A 243 13.50 7.31 16.51
CA ARG A 243 13.75 8.71 16.17
C ARG A 243 14.79 9.29 17.11
#